data_AF-A0A9W4D1G4-F1
#
_entry.id   AF-A0A9W4D1G4-F1
#
_cell.length_a   1.000
_cell.length_b   1.000
_cell.length_c   1.000
_cell.angle_alpha   90.00
_cell.angle_beta   90.00
_cell.angle_gamma   90.00
#
_symmetry.space_group_name_H-M   'P 1'
#
loop_
_entity.id
_entity.type
_entity.pdbx_description
1 polymer ?
#
loop_
_entity_poly.entity_id
_entity_poly.type
_entity_poly.pdbx_seq_one_letter_code
_entity_poly.pdbx_strand_id
1 'polypeptide(L)' 'MDIIAAHTVPQQEEHEEDEDEEAAEPPATINQVLNGLQRLLRFKEHEPDANSMDPTVLMRMERSLQQQAELDRSQGTINL' A
#
# COMPACT_ATOMS: atom_id res chain seq x y z
N MET A 1 -16.19 60.78 -10.36
CA MET A 1 -16.89 59.80 -11.20
C MET A 1 -15.80 58.99 -11.86
N ASP A 2 -15.94 57.67 -11.72
CA ASP A 2 -15.21 56.56 -12.32
C ASP A 2 -13.76 56.26 -11.88
N ILE A 3 -13.72 55.21 -11.05
CA ILE A 3 -12.60 54.34 -10.69
C ILE A 3 -12.25 53.49 -11.92
N ILE A 4 -10.96 53.40 -12.27
CA ILE A 4 -10.43 52.24 -12.99
C ILE A 4 -9.21 51.76 -12.22
N ALA A 5 -9.43 50.69 -11.45
CA ALA A 5 -8.39 49.87 -10.87
C ALA A 5 -7.68 49.10 -11.98
N ALA A 6 -6.35 48.96 -11.87
CA ALA A 6 -5.60 47.94 -12.60
C ALA A 6 -4.42 47.48 -11.74
N HIS A 7 -4.76 46.54 -10.85
CA HIS A 7 -4.00 45.37 -10.43
C HIS A 7 -2.48 45.52 -10.17
N THR A 8 -2.15 45.70 -8.90
CA THR A 8 -0.91 45.19 -8.32
C THR A 8 -0.94 43.66 -8.36
N VAL A 9 0.06 43.01 -8.97
CA VAL A 9 0.41 41.63 -8.63
C VAL A 9 1.77 41.70 -7.93
N PRO A 10 1.84 41.38 -6.63
CA PRO A 10 3.07 41.42 -5.86
C PRO A 10 3.92 40.17 -6.11
N GLN A 11 5.23 40.38 -5.99
CA GLN A 11 6.32 39.43 -5.81
C GLN A 11 5.91 38.04 -5.29
N GLN A 12 6.10 37.01 -6.12
CA GLN A 12 6.15 35.60 -5.72
C GLN A 12 7.21 34.88 -6.59
N GLU A 13 8.48 34.97 -6.18
CA GLU A 13 9.37 33.80 -6.30
C GLU A 13 9.06 32.95 -5.06
N GLU A 14 7.86 32.40 -5.05
CA GLU A 14 7.42 31.43 -4.05
C GLU A 14 7.74 30.03 -4.55
N HIS A 15 8.37 29.30 -3.65
CA HIS A 15 8.26 27.85 -3.47
C HIS A 15 8.98 27.01 -4.51
N GLU A 16 10.16 26.54 -4.13
CA GLU A 16 10.34 25.30 -3.36
C GLU A 16 10.14 24.09 -4.27
N GLU A 17 11.15 23.24 -4.21
CA GLU A 17 11.21 21.93 -4.82
C GLU A 17 9.96 21.14 -4.42
N ASP A 18 8.90 21.17 -5.22
CA ASP A 18 7.92 20.11 -5.21
C ASP A 18 8.57 18.91 -5.90
N GLU A 19 9.57 18.33 -5.22
CA GLU A 19 9.79 16.89 -5.29
C GLU A 19 8.40 16.28 -5.13
N ASP A 20 7.94 15.58 -6.16
CA ASP A 20 6.79 14.70 -6.12
C ASP A 20 6.98 13.84 -4.86
N GLU A 21 6.39 14.28 -3.74
CA GLU A 21 6.24 13.48 -2.53
C GLU A 21 5.31 12.36 -2.97
N GLU A 22 5.88 11.34 -3.61
CA GLU A 22 5.23 10.09 -3.93
C GLU A 22 4.81 9.53 -2.58
N ALA A 23 3.58 9.87 -2.19
CA ALA A 23 3.07 9.62 -0.87
C ALA A 23 3.24 8.12 -0.62
N ALA A 24 4.17 7.77 0.27
CA ALA A 24 4.50 6.38 0.53
C ALA A 24 3.21 5.65 0.87
N GLU A 25 2.88 4.63 0.06
CA GLU A 25 1.65 3.87 0.29
C GLU A 25 1.66 3.35 1.74
N PRO A 26 0.52 3.46 2.46
CA PRO A 26 0.45 2.98 3.82
C PRO A 26 0.77 1.47 3.85
N PRO A 27 1.46 0.99 4.88
CA PRO A 27 1.80 -0.42 4.98
C PRO A 27 0.52 -1.25 4.97
N ALA A 28 0.52 -2.31 4.16
CA ALA A 28 -0.62 -3.21 4.03
C ALA A 28 -0.93 -3.87 5.38
N THR A 29 -2.22 -3.96 5.71
CA THR A 29 -2.66 -4.71 6.89
C THR A 29 -2.48 -6.20 6.69
N ILE A 30 -2.36 -6.97 7.78
CA ILE A 30 -2.22 -8.44 7.71
C ILE A 30 -3.36 -9.06 6.89
N ASN A 31 -4.59 -8.54 7.02
CA ASN A 31 -5.75 -9.00 6.25
C ASN A 31 -5.60 -8.69 4.74
N GLN A 32 -5.06 -7.53 4.38
CA GLN A 32 -4.78 -7.19 2.97
C GLN A 32 -3.73 -8.12 2.37
N VAL A 33 -2.65 -8.40 3.12
CA VAL A 33 -1.58 -9.31 2.68
C VAL A 33 -2.10 -10.75 2.51
N LEU A 34 -2.89 -11.26 3.46
CA LEU A 34 -3.50 -12.59 3.38
C LEU A 34 -4.42 -12.73 2.15
N ASN A 35 -5.27 -11.73 1.90
CA ASN A 35 -6.12 -11.72 0.71
C ASN A 35 -5.31 -11.71 -0.59
N GLY A 36 -4.20 -10.97 -0.63
CA GLY A 36 -3.27 -10.95 -1.76
C GLY A 36 -2.64 -12.32 -2.02
N LEU A 37 -2.15 -12.98 -0.95
CA LEU A 37 -1.56 -14.32 -1.03
C LEU A 37 -2.55 -15.37 -1.56
N GLN A 38 -3.80 -15.34 -1.10
CA GLN A 38 -4.84 -16.26 -1.59
C GLN A 38 -5.12 -16.10 -3.08
N ARG A 39 -5.13 -14.86 -3.59
CA ARG A 39 -5.27 -14.60 -5.03
C ARG A 39 -4.07 -15.12 -5.81
N LEU A 40 -2.87 -14.92 -5.28
CA LEU A 40 -1.63 -15.38 -5.93
C LEU A 40 -1.55 -16.91 -5.97
N LEU A 41 -1.97 -17.59 -4.90
CA LEU A 41 -2.08 -19.05 -4.86
C LEU A 41 -3.05 -19.58 -5.92
N ARG A 42 -4.26 -19.00 -6.02
CA ARG A 42 -5.23 -19.40 -7.07
C ARG A 42 -4.72 -19.14 -8.47
N PHE A 43 -3.98 -18.04 -8.67
CA PHE A 43 -3.35 -17.75 -9.95
C PHE A 43 -2.30 -18.83 -10.30
N LYS A 44 -1.46 -19.21 -9.34
CA LYS A 44 -0.43 -20.25 -9.51
C LYS A 44 -1.02 -21.63 -9.78
N GLU A 45 -2.16 -21.98 -9.17
CA GLU A 45 -2.87 -23.24 -9.45
C GLU A 45 -3.28 -23.39 -10.93
N HIS A 46 -3.35 -22.29 -11.69
CA HIS A 46 -3.74 -22.28 -13.10
C HIS A 46 -2.57 -21.97 -14.04
N GLU A 47 -1.37 -21.77 -13.50
CA GLU A 47 -0.17 -21.44 -14.28
C GLU A 47 0.59 -22.73 -14.65
N PRO A 48 0.72 -23.08 -15.94
CA PRO A 48 1.36 -24.33 -16.37
C PRO A 48 2.90 -24.27 -16.35
N ASP A 49 3.51 -23.22 -15.80
CA ASP A 49 4.94 -22.96 -15.91
C ASP A 49 5.76 -23.68 -14.83
N ALA A 50 6.70 -24.51 -15.27
CA ALA A 50 7.65 -25.22 -14.41
C ALA A 50 8.71 -24.30 -13.77
N ASN A 51 8.81 -23.05 -14.23
CA ASN A 51 9.69 -22.02 -13.67
C ASN A 51 8.97 -21.07 -12.70
N SER A 52 7.70 -21.35 -12.41
CA SER A 52 6.91 -20.58 -11.46
C SER A 52 7.40 -20.80 -10.03
N MET A 53 7.33 -19.74 -9.22
CA MET A 53 7.60 -19.79 -7.78
C MET A 53 6.81 -20.94 -7.13
N ASP A 54 7.51 -21.81 -6.39
CA ASP A 54 6.91 -22.96 -5.72
C ASP A 54 5.74 -22.49 -4.82
N PRO A 55 4.50 -22.97 -5.05
CA PRO A 55 3.33 -22.60 -4.26
C PRO A 55 3.52 -22.90 -2.77
N THR A 56 4.41 -23.83 -2.42
CA THR A 56 4.80 -24.15 -1.04
C THR A 56 5.34 -22.93 -0.29
N VAL A 57 6.05 -22.03 -0.97
CA VAL A 57 6.58 -20.80 -0.34
C VAL A 57 5.44 -19.88 0.04
N LEU A 58 4.47 -19.69 -0.86
CA LEU A 58 3.28 -18.86 -0.61
C LEU A 58 2.42 -19.43 0.52
N MET A 59 2.24 -20.75 0.58
CA MET A 59 1.51 -21.41 1.67
C MET A 59 2.22 -21.26 3.03
N ARG A 60 3.55 -21.25 3.07
CA ARG A 60 4.30 -20.98 4.31
C ARG A 60 4.10 -19.54 4.77
N MET A 61 4.14 -18.58 3.85
CA MET A 61 3.89 -17.17 4.16
C MET A 61 2.47 -16.95 4.70
N GLU A 62 1.46 -17.56 4.08
CA GLU A 62 0.07 -17.50 4.56
C GLU A 62 -0.03 -18.00 6.01
N ARG A 63 0.55 -19.17 6.30
CA ARG A 63 0.53 -19.75 7.65
C ARG A 63 1.21 -18.86 8.68
N SER A 64 2.38 -18.30 8.36
CA SER A 64 3.09 -17.40 9.27
C SER A 64 2.30 -16.13 9.57
N LEU A 65 1.64 -15.55 8.57
CA LEU A 65 0.79 -14.37 8.75
C LEU A 65 -0.48 -14.68 9.55
N GLN A 66 -1.08 -15.86 9.37
CA GLN A 66 -2.20 -16.31 10.19
C GLN A 66 -1.79 -16.46 11.66
N GLN A 67 -0.63 -17.07 11.93
CA GLN A 67 -0.09 -17.18 13.29
C GLN A 67 0.18 -15.81 13.91
N GLN A 68 0.73 -14.86 13.14
CA GLN A 68 0.93 -13.50 13.60
C GLN A 68 -0.40 -12.82 13.94
N ALA A 69 -1.42 -12.95 13.08
CA ALA A 69 -2.75 -12.39 13.33
C ALA A 69 -3.39 -12.95 14.60
N GLU A 70 -3.22 -14.25 14.87
CA GLU A 70 -3.69 -14.90 16.10
C GLU A 70 -2.98 -14.37 17.34
N LEU A 71 -1.66 -14.19 17.28
CA LEU A 71 -0.87 -13.58 18.36
C LEU A 71 -1.31 -12.15 18.63
N ASP A 72 -1.45 -11.33 17.58
CA ASP A 72 -1.88 -9.94 17.72
C ASP A 72 -3.29 -9.84 18.32
N ARG A 73 -4.18 -10.77 17.95
CA ARG A 73 -5.51 -10.88 18.55
C ARG A 73 -5.45 -11.21 20.04
N SER A 74 -4.58 -12.13 20.42
CA SER A 74 -4.41 -12.56 21.81
C SER A 74 -3.81 -11.45 22.69
N GLN A 75 -3.00 -10.57 22.11
CA GLN A 75 -2.35 -9.45 22.77
C GLN A 75 -3.18 -8.15 22.76
N GLY A 76 -4.31 -8.13 22.05
CA GLY A 76 -5.16 -6.94 21.91
C GLY A 76 -4.52 -5.83 21.07
N THR A 77 -3.53 -6.16 20.23
CA THR A 77 -2.78 -5.20 19.40
C THR A 77 -3.41 -4.96 18.03
N ILE A 78 -4.57 -5.56 17.74
CA ILE A 78 -5.28 -5.34 16.47
C ILE A 78 -6.00 -4.00 16.51
N ASN A 79 -5.47 -3.01 15.79
CA ASN A 79 -6.29 -1.95 15.21
C ASN A 79 -7.02 -2.55 14.01
N LEU A 80 -8.30 -2.91 14.22
CA LEU A 80 -9.25 -3.36 13.19
C LEU A 80 -9.65 -2.22 12.27
#